data_AF-A0A4R6EVR1-F1
#
_entry.id   AF-A0A4R6EVR1-F1
#
_cell.length_a   1.000
_cell.length_b   1.000
_cell.length_c   1.000
_cell.angle_alpha   90.00
_cell.angle_beta   90.00
_cell.angle_gamma   90.00
#
_symmetry.space_group_name_H-M   'P 1'
#
loop_
_entity.id
_entity.type
_entity.pdbx_description
1 polymer ?
#
loop_
_entity_poly.entity_id
_entity_poly.type
_entity_poly.pdbx_seq_one_letter_code
_entity_poly.pdbx_strand_id
1 'polypeptide(L)' 'MALISCDMRFGRTDEQKRQLAAGLLRVISEATGETKDDIFFVIREGRGINFVEHGEHLPEYVEGAGNDKDLINRLK' A
#
# COMPACT_ATOMS: atom_id res chain seq x y z
N MET A 1 20.14 -6.84 1.74
CA MET A 1 18.82 -7.43 2.04
C MET A 1 17.87 -6.32 2.44
N ALA A 2 17.04 -5.87 1.51
CA ALA A 2 16.00 -4.87 1.74
C ALA A 2 14.74 -5.52 2.32
N LEU A 3 14.10 -4.80 3.23
CA LEU A 3 12.81 -5.16 3.79
C LEU A 3 11.81 -4.05 3.49
N ILE A 4 10.71 -4.43 2.86
CA ILE A 4 9.62 -3.54 2.50
C ILE A 4 8.39 -3.98 3.28
N SER A 5 7.71 -3.05 3.94
CA SER A 5 6.38 -3.27 4.48
C SER A 5 5.40 -2.26 3.92
N CYS A 6 4.21 -2.73 3.57
CA CYS A 6 3.08 -1.90 3.19
C CYS A 6 1.93 -2.14 4.16
N ASP A 7 1.68 -1.16 5.02
CA ASP A 7 0.50 -1.12 5.87
C ASP A 7 -0.62 -0.41 5.11
N MET A 8 -1.73 -1.10 4.88
CA MET A 8 -2.86 -0.56 4.11
C MET A 8 -4.20 -1.08 4.59
N ARG A 9 -5.29 -0.40 4.20
CA ARG A 9 -6.65 -0.86 4.49
C ARG A 9 -6.98 -2.14 3.71
N PHE A 10 -7.73 -3.05 4.34
CA PHE A 10 -8.31 -4.25 3.71
C PHE A 10 -9.06 -3.93 2.40
N GLY A 11 -9.21 -4.94 1.54
CA GLY A 11 -10.13 -4.91 0.40
C GLY A 11 -9.47 -4.77 -0.98
N ARG A 12 -8.13 -4.81 -1.05
CA ARG A 12 -7.43 -4.96 -2.35
C ARG A 12 -7.51 -6.40 -2.81
N THR A 13 -7.68 -6.60 -4.11
CA THR A 13 -7.66 -7.94 -4.73
C THR A 13 -6.24 -8.50 -4.76
N ASP A 14 -6.11 -9.81 -4.88
CA ASP A 14 -4.81 -10.46 -5.03
C ASP A 14 -4.03 -9.95 -6.26
N GLU A 15 -4.73 -9.64 -7.35
CA GLU A 15 -4.11 -9.08 -8.56
C GLU A 15 -3.49 -7.70 -8.28
N GLN A 16 -4.20 -6.83 -7.54
CA GLN A 16 -3.65 -5.54 -7.12
C GLN A 16 -2.42 -5.70 -6.22
N LYS A 17 -2.44 -6.68 -5.30
CA LYS A 17 -1.30 -6.98 -4.41
C LYS A 17 -0.09 -7.50 -5.19
N ARG A 18 -0.30 -8.36 -6.21
CA ARG A 18 0.76 -8.86 -7.10
C ARG A 18 1.38 -7.74 -7.91
N GLN A 19 0.57 -6.82 -8.46
CA GLN A 19 1.05 -5.66 -9.20
C GLN A 19 1.86 -4.71 -8.31
N LEU A 20 1.39 -4.45 -7.09
CA LEU A 20 2.11 -3.67 -6.10
C LEU A 20 3.48 -4.28 -5.77
N ALA A 21 3.51 -5.59 -5.47
CA ALA A 21 4.75 -6.30 -5.18
C ALA A 21 5.74 -6.23 -6.35
N ALA A 22 5.29 -6.53 -7.58
CA ALA A 22 6.13 -6.49 -8.77
C ALA A 22 6.72 -5.08 -9.02
N GLY A 23 5.91 -4.04 -8.84
CA GLY A 23 6.34 -2.66 -8.99
C GLY A 23 7.38 -2.24 -7.95
N LEU A 24 7.12 -2.51 -6.67
CA LEU A 24 8.03 -2.15 -5.57
C LEU A 24 9.36 -2.89 -5.66
N LEU A 25 9.36 -4.20 -5.91
CA LEU A 25 10.58 -4.99 -6.07
C LEU A 25 11.43 -4.46 -7.23
N ARG A 26 10.79 -4.09 -8.36
CA ARG A 26 11.49 -3.51 -9.51
C ARG A 26 12.17 -2.19 -9.15
N VAL A 27 11.44 -1.24 -8.56
CA VAL A 27 11.98 0.09 -8.23
C VAL A 27 13.10 0.01 -7.20
N ILE A 28 12.97 -0.87 -6.20
CA ILE A 28 14.03 -1.08 -5.20
C ILE A 28 15.26 -1.71 -5.85
N SER A 29 15.08 -2.72 -6.70
CA SER A 29 16.20 -3.33 -7.43
C SER A 29 16.92 -2.31 -8.32
N GLU A 30 16.18 -1.48 -9.07
CA GLU A 30 16.75 -0.40 -9.90
C GLU A 30 17.51 0.65 -9.07
N ALA A 31 17.02 0.99 -7.88
CA ALA A 31 17.63 2.03 -7.04
C ALA A 31 18.82 1.55 -6.21
N THR A 32 18.85 0.27 -5.83
CA THR A 32 19.81 -0.27 -4.85
C THR A 32 20.79 -1.28 -5.45
N GLY A 33 20.48 -1.84 -6.61
CA GLY A 33 21.22 -2.96 -7.21
C GLY A 33 20.94 -4.33 -6.58
N GLU A 34 20.06 -4.42 -5.57
CA GLU A 34 19.65 -5.70 -4.98
C GLU A 34 18.83 -6.55 -5.96
N THR A 35 18.96 -7.87 -5.87
CA THR A 35 18.15 -8.79 -6.67
C THR A 35 16.81 -9.09 -5.98
N LYS A 36 15.86 -9.69 -6.71
CA LYS A 36 14.55 -10.05 -6.13
C LYS A 36 14.68 -11.02 -4.95
N ASP A 37 15.72 -11.85 -4.94
CA ASP A 37 15.96 -12.84 -3.89
C ASP A 37 16.51 -12.19 -2.61
N ASP A 38 17.01 -10.95 -2.71
CA ASP A 38 17.53 -10.17 -1.59
C ASP A 38 16.46 -9.23 -0.97
N ILE A 39 15.24 -9.20 -1.52
CA ILE A 39 14.18 -8.26 -1.14
C ILE A 39 13.00 -9.03 -0.53
N PHE A 40 12.71 -8.75 0.75
CA PHE A 40 11.50 -9.23 1.40
C PHE A 40 10.40 -8.16 1.37
N PHE A 41 9.18 -8.54 0.99
CA PHE A 41 8.01 -7.67 1.00
C PHE A 41 6.86 -8.28 1.79
N VAL A 42 6.29 -7.51 2.72
CA VAL A 42 5.10 -7.90 3.48
C VAL A 42 4.01 -6.84 3.39
N ILE A 43 2.77 -7.30 3.22
CA ILE A 43 1.56 -6.48 3.30
C ILE A 43 0.90 -6.73 4.65
N ARG A 44 0.60 -5.67 5.39
CA ARG A 44 -0.16 -5.71 6.64
C ARG A 44 -1.47 -4.99 6.42
N GLU A 45 -2.57 -5.73 6.51
CA GLU A 45 -3.89 -5.16 6.30
C GLU A 45 -4.60 -4.87 7.62
N GLY A 46 -5.32 -3.76 7.65
CA GLY A 46 -6.15 -3.36 8.79
C GLY A 46 -7.47 -2.73 8.36
N ARG A 47 -8.39 -2.59 9.32
CA ARG A 47 -9.65 -1.86 9.10
C ARG A 47 -9.40 -0.37 8.94
N GLY A 48 -10.30 0.34 8.28
CA GLY A 48 -10.23 1.80 8.10
C GLY A 48 -9.91 2.56 9.39
N ILE A 49 -10.63 2.23 10.47
CA ILE A 49 -10.47 2.86 11.79
C ILE A 49 -9.05 2.75 12.38
N ASN A 50 -8.25 1.77 11.95
CA ASN A 50 -6.87 1.58 12.42
C ASN A 50 -5.88 2.56 11.77
N PHE A 51 -6.30 3.29 10.75
CA PHE A 51 -5.46 4.24 10.01
C PHE A 51 -5.96 5.66 10.27
N VAL A 52 -5.03 6.53 10.69
CA VAL A 52 -5.28 7.96 10.87
C VAL A 52 -4.40 8.72 9.89
N GLU A 53 -5.02 9.49 9.02
CA GLU A 53 -4.34 10.33 8.03
C GLU A 53 -4.87 11.75 8.22
N HIS A 54 -3.97 12.74 8.25
CA HIS A 54 -4.34 14.13 8.52
C HIS A 54 -5.19 14.35 9.81
N GLY A 55 -4.96 13.53 10.84
CA GLY A 55 -5.68 13.63 12.11
C GLY A 55 -7.09 13.03 12.10
N GLU A 56 -7.56 12.48 10.97
CA GLU A 56 -8.85 11.81 10.86
C GLU A 56 -8.69 10.31 10.63
N HIS A 57 -9.57 9.51 11.24
CA HIS A 57 -9.65 8.09 10.94
C HIS A 57 -10.17 7.86 9.53
N LEU A 58 -9.52 6.95 8.81
CA LEU A 58 -9.97 6.60 7.47
C LEU A 58 -11.24 5.74 7.53
N PRO A 59 -12.15 5.87 6.54
CA PRO A 59 -13.24 4.91 6.36
C PRO A 59 -12.69 3.57 5.88
N GLU A 60 -13.55 2.54 5.91
CA GLU A 60 -13.25 1.28 5.22
C GLU A 60 -12.99 1.55 3.72
N TYR A 61 -12.13 0.75 3.11
CA TYR A 61 -11.87 0.87 1.69
C TYR A 61 -13.07 0.35 0.89
N VAL A 62 -13.39 1.04 -0.19
CA VAL A 62 -14.41 0.65 -1.16
C VAL A 62 -13.71 0.38 -2.49
N GLU A 63 -14.00 -0.77 -3.11
CA GLU A 63 -13.45 -1.11 -4.41
C GLU A 63 -13.83 -0.05 -5.45
N GLY A 64 -12.88 0.32 -6.31
CA GLY A 64 -13.07 1.38 -7.31
C GLY A 64 -12.95 2.81 -6.76
N ALA A 65 -12.85 3.01 -5.44
CA ALA A 65 -12.62 4.32 -4.82
C ALA A 65 -11.14 4.76 -4.86
N GLY A 66 -10.37 4.29 -5.85
CA GLY A 66 -9.03 4.79 -6.09
C GLY A 66 -9.07 6.27 -6.43
N ASN A 67 -8.26 7.10 -5.77
CA ASN A 67 -8.29 8.56 -5.90
C ASN A 67 -9.65 9.20 -5.58
N ASP A 68 -10.38 8.67 -4.58
CA ASP A 68 -11.59 9.30 -4.05
C ASP A 68 -11.29 10.76 -3.67
N LYS A 69 -11.72 11.68 -4.54
CA LYS A 69 -11.42 13.11 -4.41
C LYS A 69 -12.12 13.72 -3.21
N ASP A 70 -13.29 13.21 -2.85
CA ASP A 70 -14.06 13.73 -1.73
C ASP A 70 -13.39 13.33 -0.41
N LEU A 71 -12.93 12.08 -0.32
CA LEU A 71 -12.09 11.65 0.80
C LEU A 71 -10.80 12.46 0.86
N ILE A 72 -10.07 12.61 -0.25
CA ILE A 72 -8.81 13.37 -0.30
C ILE A 72 -9.02 14.82 0.10
N ASN A 73 -10.10 15.46 -0.35
CA ASN A 73 -10.39 16.86 -0.03
C ASN A 73 -10.78 17.04 1.44
N ARG A 74 -11.50 16.09 2.03
CA ARG A 74 -11.83 16.12 3.47
C ARG A 74 -10.58 16.01 4.35
N LEU A 75 -9.58 15.25 3.90
CA LEU A 75 -8.35 15.03 4.64
C LEU A 75 -7.33 16.18 4.49
N LYS A 76 -7.55 17.19 3.65
CA LYS A 76 -6.62 18.32 3.48
C LYS A 76 -6.95 19.49 4.42
#